data_AF-A0A0A1STH2-F1
#
_entry.id   AF-A0A0A1STH2-F1
#
_cell.length_a   1.000
_cell.length_b   1.000
_cell.length_c   1.000
_cell.angle_alpha   90.00
_cell.angle_beta   90.00
_cell.angle_gamma   90.00
#
_symmetry.space_group_name_H-M   'P 1'
#
loop_
_entity.id
_entity.type
_entity.pdbx_description
1 polymer ?
#
loop_
_entity_poly.entity_id
_entity_poly.type
_entity_poly.pdbx_seq_one_letter_code
_entity_poly.pdbx_strand_id
1 'polypeptide(L)'
;MTQPIHQLDDLLRQHDESDDTSFFHIPLGFTIYRTDYTTENSDQLWTDLVEDRTQWLVKQVNDESEGYGSSPTQLAAAEKLRSLIRFDARSDRDNLEGRDLDQLRDIFNDHVGGKPLHIGQYERNLFLVADEEVFDNLVSKDDQPWVKAVEANYDRRSTRRLIMDVSPFLKYTMAG
;
A
#
# COMPACT_ATOMS: atom_id res chain seq x y z
N MET A 1 32.57 5.17 21.97
CA MET A 1 31.53 4.12 21.95
C MET A 1 30.54 4.53 20.89
N THR A 2 30.48 3.78 19.78
CA THR A 2 29.91 4.24 18.51
C THR A 2 29.00 3.12 17.97
N GLN A 3 27.73 3.48 17.69
CA GLN A 3 26.77 2.94 16.69
C GLN A 3 25.90 1.71 17.08
N PRO A 4 24.58 1.75 16.75
CA PRO A 4 24.11 1.45 15.39
C PRO A 4 22.96 2.35 14.87
N ILE A 5 23.29 3.34 14.03
CA ILE A 5 22.41 4.01 13.06
C ILE A 5 23.24 4.28 11.79
N HIS A 6 23.91 3.25 11.27
CA HIS A 6 24.71 3.34 10.03
C HIS A 6 24.23 2.44 8.90
N GLN A 7 23.23 1.58 9.09
CA GLN A 7 22.85 0.64 8.01
C GLN A 7 21.89 1.21 6.95
N LEU A 8 21.08 2.23 7.26
CA LEU A 8 20.15 2.85 6.30
C LEU A 8 20.80 3.94 5.46
N ASP A 9 21.66 4.77 6.08
CA ASP A 9 22.49 5.74 5.35
C ASP A 9 23.48 5.04 4.42
N ASP A 10 24.10 3.91 4.82
CA ASP A 10 25.03 3.17 3.95
C ASP A 10 24.31 2.48 2.76
N LEU A 11 23.04 2.07 2.92
CA LEU A 11 22.21 1.53 1.83
C LEU A 11 21.87 2.59 0.77
N LEU A 12 21.68 3.84 1.21
CA LEU A 12 21.38 4.98 0.34
C LEU A 12 22.64 5.58 -0.28
N ARG A 13 23.78 5.55 0.42
CA ARG A 13 25.06 6.09 -0.08
C ARG A 13 25.77 5.18 -1.09
N GLN A 14 25.56 3.87 -1.05
CA GLN A 14 26.16 2.93 -2.00
C GLN A 14 25.56 3.00 -3.41
N HIS A 15 24.46 3.72 -3.61
CA HIS A 15 23.73 3.75 -4.88
C HIS A 15 23.77 5.08 -5.65
N ASP A 16 24.44 6.10 -5.11
CA ASP A 16 24.71 7.38 -5.80
C ASP A 16 25.70 7.22 -6.98
N GLU A 17 26.31 6.04 -7.13
CA GLU A 17 27.16 5.69 -8.28
C GLU A 17 26.48 4.79 -9.33
N SER A 18 25.23 4.37 -9.11
CA SER A 18 24.48 3.62 -10.12
C SER A 18 23.44 4.51 -10.78
N ASP A 19 23.59 4.75 -12.09
CA ASP A 19 22.63 5.40 -13.02
C ASP A 19 21.26 4.65 -13.12
N ASP A 20 20.91 3.84 -12.13
CA ASP A 20 19.72 3.00 -12.14
C ASP A 20 18.50 3.79 -11.62
N THR A 21 17.96 4.63 -12.51
CA THR A 21 16.74 5.42 -12.29
C THR A 21 15.45 4.56 -12.17
N SER A 22 15.57 3.24 -12.10
CA SER A 22 14.43 2.30 -12.02
C SER A 22 13.61 2.45 -10.74
N PHE A 23 14.18 2.95 -9.64
CA PHE A 23 13.45 3.22 -8.39
C PHE A 23 12.41 4.35 -8.52
N PHE A 24 12.57 5.28 -9.45
CA PHE A 24 11.63 6.39 -9.67
C PHE A 24 10.36 6.02 -10.46
N HIS A 25 10.12 4.73 -10.70
CA HIS A 25 8.97 4.21 -11.45
C HIS A 25 8.14 3.19 -10.65
N ILE A 26 8.42 3.06 -9.36
CA ILE A 26 7.71 2.13 -8.49
C ILE A 26 6.31 2.73 -8.19
N PRO A 27 5.20 1.99 -8.43
CA PRO A 27 3.86 2.44 -8.03
C PRO A 27 3.81 2.81 -6.54
N LEU A 28 2.87 3.62 -6.07
CA LEU A 28 2.82 4.07 -4.66
C LEU A 28 1.68 3.46 -3.83
N GLY A 29 1.00 2.42 -4.33
CA GLY A 29 -0.17 1.84 -3.67
C GLY A 29 0.03 0.41 -3.19
N PHE A 30 -1.05 -0.35 -3.12
CA PHE A 30 -1.04 -1.73 -2.63
C PHE A 30 -1.97 -2.60 -3.45
N THR A 31 -1.73 -3.91 -3.43
CA THR A 31 -2.76 -4.88 -3.81
C THR A 31 -3.81 -4.95 -2.70
N ILE A 32 -5.09 -4.83 -3.06
CA ILE A 32 -6.22 -4.96 -2.15
C ILE A 32 -7.14 -6.08 -2.63
N TYR A 33 -7.43 -7.04 -1.75
CA TYR A 33 -8.33 -8.16 -2.02
C TYR A 33 -9.69 -7.93 -1.37
N ARG A 34 -10.75 -8.10 -2.14
CA ARG A 34 -12.13 -8.21 -1.63
C ARG A 34 -12.48 -9.66 -1.38
N THR A 35 -12.88 -9.97 -0.15
CA THR A 35 -13.32 -11.32 0.23
C THR A 35 -14.79 -11.41 0.62
N ASP A 36 -15.44 -10.29 0.96
CA ASP A 36 -16.88 -10.26 1.18
C ASP A 36 -17.65 -9.85 -0.08
N TYR A 37 -18.71 -10.61 -0.35
CA TYR A 37 -19.65 -10.39 -1.46
C TYR A 37 -21.10 -10.57 -1.01
N THR A 38 -21.33 -10.73 0.30
CA THR A 38 -22.61 -11.20 0.84
C THR A 38 -23.63 -10.08 0.97
N THR A 39 -23.18 -8.83 1.12
CA THR A 39 -24.09 -7.67 1.19
C THR A 39 -24.61 -7.28 -0.19
N GLU A 40 -25.89 -6.88 -0.26
CA GLU A 40 -26.59 -6.50 -1.50
C GLU A 40 -25.90 -5.32 -2.22
N ASN A 41 -25.23 -4.45 -1.46
CA ASN A 41 -24.50 -3.30 -1.97
C ASN A 41 -22.97 -3.51 -2.01
N SER A 42 -22.48 -4.75 -1.86
CA SER A 42 -21.04 -5.02 -1.74
C SER A 42 -20.20 -4.52 -2.93
N ASP A 43 -20.76 -4.50 -4.14
CA ASP A 43 -20.07 -3.96 -5.33
C ASP A 43 -19.89 -2.43 -5.27
N GLN A 44 -20.90 -1.72 -4.76
CA GLN A 44 -20.80 -0.28 -4.55
C GLN A 44 -19.85 0.04 -3.40
N LEU A 45 -19.97 -0.69 -2.27
CA LEU A 45 -19.08 -0.52 -1.12
C LEU A 45 -17.61 -0.80 -1.48
N TRP A 46 -17.37 -1.78 -2.33
CA TRP A 46 -16.04 -2.03 -2.88
C TRP A 46 -15.50 -0.86 -3.70
N THR A 47 -16.33 -0.31 -4.58
CA THR A 47 -15.97 0.84 -5.42
C THR A 47 -15.65 2.05 -4.54
N ASP A 48 -16.53 2.35 -3.58
CA ASP A 48 -16.37 3.47 -2.64
C ASP A 48 -15.10 3.33 -1.80
N LEU A 49 -14.78 2.11 -1.33
CA LEU A 49 -13.57 1.83 -0.57
C LEU A 49 -12.30 2.10 -1.41
N VAL A 50 -12.25 1.58 -2.63
CA VAL A 50 -11.07 1.75 -3.50
C VAL A 50 -10.88 3.22 -3.87
N GLU A 51 -11.96 3.95 -4.15
CA GLU A 51 -11.90 5.38 -4.43
C GLU A 51 -11.43 6.16 -3.20
N ASP A 52 -12.02 5.93 -2.03
CA ASP A 52 -11.64 6.58 -0.77
C ASP A 52 -10.17 6.36 -0.43
N ARG A 53 -9.67 5.12 -0.54
CA ARG A 53 -8.25 4.81 -0.30
C ARG A 53 -7.31 5.45 -1.33
N THR A 54 -7.75 5.54 -2.58
CA THR A 54 -7.01 6.26 -3.62
C THR A 54 -6.93 7.75 -3.29
N GLN A 55 -8.05 8.38 -2.91
CA GLN A 55 -8.09 9.80 -2.54
C GLN A 55 -7.27 10.07 -1.28
N TRP A 56 -7.31 9.17 -0.30
CA TRP A 56 -6.48 9.27 0.89
C TRP A 56 -4.99 9.29 0.53
N LEU A 57 -4.53 8.39 -0.34
CA LEU A 57 -3.13 8.33 -0.75
C LEU A 57 -2.72 9.57 -1.57
N VAL A 58 -3.59 10.06 -2.45
CA VAL A 58 -3.39 11.33 -3.17
C VAL A 58 -3.25 12.49 -2.19
N LYS A 59 -4.11 12.55 -1.19
CA LYS A 59 -4.04 13.58 -0.15
C LYS A 59 -2.71 13.51 0.60
N GLN A 60 -2.26 12.31 0.99
CA GLN A 60 -0.97 12.17 1.66
C GLN A 60 0.20 12.67 0.81
N VAL A 61 0.24 12.32 -0.48
CA VAL A 61 1.25 12.84 -1.41
C VAL A 61 1.18 14.37 -1.53
N ASN A 62 -0.03 14.95 -1.52
CA ASN A 62 -0.21 16.40 -1.58
C ASN A 62 0.26 17.09 -0.30
N ASP A 63 -0.17 16.61 0.86
CA ASP A 63 0.17 17.16 2.17
C ASP A 63 1.70 17.15 2.37
N GLU A 64 2.38 16.10 1.91
CA GLU A 64 3.84 16.08 1.91
C GLU A 64 4.46 17.05 0.90
N SER A 65 3.84 17.21 -0.28
CA SER A 65 4.30 18.14 -1.32
C SER A 65 4.16 19.61 -0.94
N GLU A 66 3.20 19.97 -0.09
CA GLU A 66 2.99 21.36 0.37
C GLU A 66 4.17 21.92 1.20
N GLY A 67 4.99 21.04 1.79
CA GLY A 67 6.23 21.44 2.48
C GLY A 67 7.38 21.82 1.54
N TYR A 68 7.26 21.52 0.25
CA TYR A 68 8.26 21.80 -0.77
C TYR A 68 7.85 23.04 -1.56
N GLY A 69 8.79 23.97 -1.76
CA GLY A 69 8.51 25.24 -2.42
C GLY A 69 7.88 25.11 -3.82
N SER A 70 7.41 26.22 -4.37
CA SER A 70 6.70 26.25 -5.66
C SER A 70 7.63 26.21 -6.89
N SER A 71 8.81 25.58 -6.78
CA SER A 71 9.72 25.51 -7.93
C SER A 71 9.16 24.58 -9.03
N PRO A 72 9.40 24.88 -10.32
CA PRO A 72 8.92 24.03 -11.42
C PRO A 72 9.36 22.56 -11.30
N THR A 73 10.57 22.33 -10.77
CA THR A 73 11.11 20.97 -10.55
C THR A 73 10.33 20.22 -9.47
N GLN A 74 9.98 20.88 -8.36
CA GLN A 74 9.20 20.27 -7.28
C GLN A 74 7.75 19.98 -7.71
N LEU A 75 7.16 20.86 -8.52
CA LEU A 75 5.83 20.62 -9.10
C LEU A 75 5.83 19.39 -10.02
N ALA A 76 6.84 19.25 -10.88
CA ALA A 76 6.98 18.09 -11.76
C ALA A 76 7.20 16.79 -10.98
N ALA A 77 7.94 16.83 -9.86
CA ALA A 77 8.12 15.68 -8.99
C ALA A 77 6.81 15.26 -8.31
N ALA A 78 6.03 16.21 -7.78
CA ALA A 78 4.72 15.94 -7.17
C ALA A 78 3.73 15.36 -8.20
N GLU A 79 3.69 15.89 -9.43
CA GLU A 79 2.88 15.34 -10.52
C GLU A 79 3.30 13.90 -10.89
N LYS A 80 4.61 13.65 -10.94
CA LYS A 80 5.14 12.30 -11.20
C LYS A 80 4.73 11.34 -10.09
N LEU A 81 4.83 11.72 -8.82
CA LEU A 81 4.42 10.87 -7.70
C LEU A 81 2.93 10.56 -7.72
N ARG A 82 2.09 11.56 -8.00
CA ARG A 82 0.66 11.34 -8.20
C ARG A 82 0.38 10.33 -9.31
N SER A 83 1.16 10.35 -10.39
CA SER A 83 1.01 9.39 -11.51
C SER A 83 1.38 7.94 -11.16
N LEU A 84 2.14 7.75 -10.07
CA LEU A 84 2.54 6.43 -9.56
C LEU A 84 1.51 5.83 -8.59
N ILE A 85 0.57 6.63 -8.07
CA ILE A 85 -0.49 6.15 -7.17
C ILE A 85 -1.40 5.16 -7.92
N ARG A 86 -1.37 3.89 -7.51
CA ARG A 86 -2.20 2.82 -8.08
C ARG A 86 -2.54 1.78 -7.03
N PHE A 87 -3.83 1.50 -6.85
CA PHE A 87 -4.27 0.29 -6.17
C PHE A 87 -4.46 -0.84 -7.18
N ASP A 88 -3.89 -2.01 -6.88
CA ASP A 88 -4.18 -3.25 -7.59
C ASP A 88 -5.40 -3.89 -6.91
N ALA A 89 -6.59 -3.43 -7.32
CA ALA A 89 -7.86 -3.84 -6.75
C ALA A 89 -8.34 -5.18 -7.33
N ARG A 90 -8.42 -6.21 -6.49
CA ARG A 90 -8.76 -7.59 -6.88
C ARG A 90 -10.08 -8.02 -6.28
N SER A 91 -11.03 -8.36 -7.14
CA SER A 91 -12.41 -8.72 -6.78
C SER A 91 -12.92 -9.95 -7.54
N ASP A 92 -12.04 -10.91 -7.80
CA ASP A 92 -12.40 -12.19 -8.42
C ASP A 92 -13.12 -13.09 -7.41
N ARG A 93 -14.46 -13.09 -7.47
CA ARG A 93 -15.32 -13.80 -6.53
C ARG A 93 -14.98 -15.29 -6.43
N ASP A 94 -14.76 -15.95 -7.57
CA ASP A 94 -14.52 -17.41 -7.61
C ASP A 94 -13.26 -17.83 -6.84
N ASN A 95 -12.27 -16.93 -6.77
CA ASN A 95 -11.01 -17.17 -6.09
C ASN A 95 -10.93 -16.56 -4.69
N LEU A 96 -11.67 -15.48 -4.41
CA LEU A 96 -11.49 -14.66 -3.20
C LEU A 96 -12.65 -14.73 -2.20
N GLU A 97 -13.86 -15.13 -2.60
CA GLU A 97 -15.02 -15.15 -1.70
C GLU A 97 -14.76 -16.06 -0.49
N GLY A 98 -14.93 -15.50 0.72
CA GLY A 98 -14.79 -16.23 1.98
C GLY A 98 -13.39 -16.74 2.29
N ARG A 99 -12.34 -16.30 1.57
CA ARG A 99 -10.96 -16.70 1.84
C ARG A 99 -10.47 -16.14 3.17
N ASP A 100 -9.82 -17.00 3.96
CA ASP A 100 -9.15 -16.56 5.18
C ASP A 100 -7.77 -15.90 4.89
N LEU A 101 -7.17 -15.31 5.92
CA LEU A 101 -5.90 -14.60 5.77
C LEU A 101 -4.74 -15.50 5.33
N ASP A 102 -4.73 -16.78 5.69
CA ASP A 102 -3.65 -17.69 5.26
C ASP A 102 -3.80 -18.05 3.79
N GLN A 103 -5.03 -18.32 3.34
CA GLN A 103 -5.33 -18.55 1.94
C GLN A 103 -5.03 -17.30 1.08
N LEU A 104 -5.28 -16.10 1.59
CA LEU A 104 -4.91 -14.85 0.91
C LEU A 104 -3.40 -14.66 0.82
N ARG A 105 -2.63 -15.11 1.82
CA ARG A 105 -1.15 -15.11 1.74
C ARG A 105 -0.67 -16.03 0.63
N ASP A 106 -1.25 -17.22 0.53
CA ASP A 106 -0.92 -18.16 -0.55
C ASP A 106 -1.25 -17.55 -1.92
N ILE A 107 -2.46 -16.99 -2.10
CA ILE A 107 -2.89 -16.28 -3.32
C ILE A 107 -1.91 -15.16 -3.69
N PHE A 108 -1.47 -14.37 -2.71
CA PHE A 108 -0.53 -13.28 -2.91
C PHE A 108 0.85 -13.79 -3.34
N ASN A 109 1.39 -14.78 -2.62
CA ASN A 109 2.73 -15.32 -2.87
C ASN A 109 2.81 -16.14 -4.18
N ASP A 110 1.73 -16.84 -4.54
CA ASP A 110 1.61 -17.62 -5.77
C ASP A 110 1.24 -16.76 -6.99
N HIS A 111 1.01 -15.45 -6.79
CA HIS A 111 0.62 -14.50 -7.83
C HIS A 111 -0.67 -14.89 -8.58
N VAL A 112 -1.64 -15.47 -7.87
CA VAL A 112 -2.93 -15.83 -8.47
C VAL A 112 -3.67 -14.56 -8.89
N GLY A 113 -4.16 -14.52 -10.13
CA GLY A 113 -4.74 -13.31 -10.71
C GLY A 113 -3.70 -12.29 -11.21
N GLY A 114 -2.41 -12.65 -11.25
CA GLY A 114 -1.32 -11.82 -11.74
C GLY A 114 -0.39 -11.36 -10.62
N LYS A 115 0.77 -10.80 -11.02
CA LYS A 115 1.80 -10.32 -10.09
C LYS A 115 1.25 -9.16 -9.23
N PRO A 116 1.18 -9.29 -7.89
CA PRO A 116 0.80 -8.22 -6.98
C PRO A 116 1.74 -7.04 -7.07
N LEU A 117 1.24 -5.87 -6.69
CA LEU A 117 2.05 -4.68 -6.54
C LEU A 117 3.12 -4.95 -5.47
N HIS A 118 4.34 -4.46 -5.71
CA HIS A 118 5.46 -4.44 -4.74
C HIS A 118 6.06 -5.77 -4.26
N ILE A 119 5.69 -6.91 -4.85
CA ILE A 119 6.29 -8.18 -4.42
C ILE A 119 7.81 -8.17 -4.60
N GLY A 120 8.53 -8.37 -3.49
CA GLY A 120 10.00 -8.40 -3.43
C GLY A 120 10.69 -7.03 -3.48
N GLN A 121 9.96 -5.91 -3.45
CA GLN A 121 10.54 -4.57 -3.49
C GLN A 121 10.83 -3.96 -2.10
N TYR A 122 10.14 -4.43 -1.06
CA TYR A 122 10.35 -4.00 0.32
C TYR A 122 10.72 -5.20 1.19
N GLU A 123 11.37 -4.95 2.32
CA GLU A 123 11.65 -5.98 3.34
C GLU A 123 10.39 -6.71 3.81
N ARG A 124 9.22 -6.08 3.66
CA ARG A 124 7.90 -6.62 4.00
C ARG A 124 6.97 -6.57 2.79
N ASN A 125 6.50 -7.73 2.38
CA ASN A 125 5.42 -7.85 1.42
C ASN A 125 4.09 -7.61 2.16
N LEU A 126 3.42 -6.50 1.86
CA LEU A 126 2.14 -6.13 2.44
C LEU A 126 1.04 -6.13 1.38
N PHE A 127 -0.16 -6.59 1.76
CA PHE A 127 -1.39 -6.42 0.97
C PHE A 127 -2.54 -6.01 1.87
N LEU A 128 -3.61 -5.50 1.25
CA LEU A 128 -4.80 -5.04 1.94
C LEU A 128 -5.96 -6.03 1.76
N VAL A 129 -6.88 -6.07 2.72
CA VAL A 129 -8.06 -6.94 2.69
C VAL A 129 -9.31 -6.16 3.06
N ALA A 130 -10.36 -6.33 2.26
CA ALA A 130 -11.72 -5.86 2.51
C ALA A 130 -12.64 -7.07 2.68
N ASP A 131 -12.92 -7.40 3.94
CA ASP A 131 -13.87 -8.44 4.35
C ASP A 131 -15.14 -7.82 4.97
N GLU A 132 -16.02 -8.66 5.51
CA GLU A 132 -17.31 -8.25 6.07
C GLU A 132 -17.17 -7.11 7.10
N GLU A 133 -16.18 -7.20 8.00
CA GLU A 133 -15.96 -6.19 9.05
C GLU A 133 -15.56 -4.82 8.45
N VAL A 134 -14.81 -4.82 7.35
CA VAL A 134 -14.43 -3.59 6.64
C VAL A 134 -15.66 -2.94 5.99
N PHE A 135 -16.55 -3.74 5.40
CA PHE A 135 -17.77 -3.23 4.79
C PHE A 135 -18.81 -2.78 5.83
N ASP A 136 -18.94 -3.48 6.94
CA ASP A 136 -19.80 -3.07 8.05
C ASP A 136 -19.37 -1.70 8.60
N ASN A 137 -18.07 -1.46 8.73
CA ASN A 137 -17.54 -0.15 9.11
C ASN A 137 -17.86 0.95 8.09
N LEU A 138 -17.74 0.64 6.80
CA LEU A 138 -18.05 1.59 5.73
C LEU A 138 -19.54 1.97 5.72
N VAL A 139 -20.41 1.01 6.05
CA VAL A 139 -21.86 1.21 6.14
C VAL A 139 -22.26 1.99 7.40
N SER A 140 -21.66 1.68 8.56
CA SER A 140 -22.04 2.32 9.83
C SER A 140 -21.76 3.82 9.85
N LYS A 141 -20.70 4.28 9.17
CA LYS A 141 -20.24 5.69 9.11
C LYS A 141 -19.95 6.32 10.49
N ASP A 142 -20.00 5.54 11.55
CA ASP A 142 -19.76 5.98 12.92
C ASP A 142 -18.26 6.19 13.19
N ASP A 143 -17.40 5.55 12.40
CA ASP A 143 -15.94 5.59 12.49
C ASP A 143 -15.29 5.97 11.15
N GLN A 144 -14.02 6.36 11.21
CA GLN A 144 -13.24 6.64 10.00
C GLN A 144 -13.02 5.34 9.20
N PRO A 145 -13.25 5.34 7.86
CA PRO A 145 -13.06 4.16 7.03
C PRO A 145 -11.66 3.59 7.15
N TRP A 146 -11.57 2.28 7.38
CA TRP A 146 -10.32 1.55 7.50
C TRP A 146 -10.31 0.29 6.63
N VAL A 147 -9.13 -0.27 6.42
CA VAL A 147 -8.90 -1.49 5.64
C VAL A 147 -7.85 -2.33 6.36
N LYS A 148 -7.95 -3.66 6.27
CA LYS A 148 -7.00 -4.57 6.93
C LYS A 148 -5.69 -4.60 6.16
N ALA A 149 -4.57 -4.47 6.86
CA ALA A 149 -3.23 -4.68 6.29
C ALA A 149 -2.67 -6.04 6.74
N VAL A 150 -2.13 -6.80 5.80
CA VAL A 150 -1.65 -8.15 6.02
C VAL A 150 -0.23 -8.29 5.48
N GLU A 151 0.66 -8.82 6.33
CA GLU A 151 2.00 -9.20 5.92
C GLU A 151 1.98 -10.60 5.31
N ALA A 152 2.42 -10.69 4.05
CA ALA A 152 2.40 -11.91 3.25
C ALA A 152 3.45 -12.93 3.72
N ASN A 153 4.60 -12.43 4.19
CA ASN A 153 5.73 -13.25 4.67
C ASN A 153 5.66 -13.53 6.18
N TYR A 154 4.50 -13.27 6.80
CA TYR A 154 4.33 -13.40 8.23
C TYR A 154 4.58 -14.84 8.69
N ASP A 155 5.71 -15.07 9.37
CA ASP A 155 5.95 -16.31 10.11
C ASP A 155 5.10 -16.27 11.39
N ARG A 156 4.25 -17.28 11.60
CA ARG A 156 3.30 -17.42 12.73
C ARG A 156 3.95 -17.32 14.12
N ARG A 157 5.28 -17.22 14.21
CA ARG A 157 6.06 -17.10 15.45
C ARG A 157 6.14 -15.68 16.04
N SER A 158 5.62 -14.63 15.40
CA SER A 158 5.79 -13.24 15.87
C SER A 158 4.57 -12.33 15.67
N THR A 159 3.61 -12.30 16.60
CA THR A 159 2.36 -11.53 16.46
C THR A 159 2.49 -10.03 16.76
N ARG A 160 2.09 -9.16 15.83
CA ARG A 160 1.79 -7.74 16.06
C ARG A 160 0.56 -7.29 15.26
N ARG A 161 -0.33 -6.51 15.90
CA ARG A 161 -1.31 -5.68 15.19
C ARG A 161 -0.56 -4.51 14.53
N LEU A 162 -0.66 -4.36 13.22
CA LEU A 162 -0.15 -3.20 12.50
C LEU A 162 -1.30 -2.25 12.22
N ILE A 163 -1.28 -1.08 12.87
CA ILE A 163 -2.00 0.10 12.40
C ILE A 163 -1.09 0.72 11.34
N MET A 164 -1.57 0.84 10.10
CA MET A 164 -0.77 1.41 9.02
C MET A 164 -0.51 2.89 9.27
N ASP A 165 0.74 3.23 9.55
CA ASP A 165 1.29 4.56 9.38
C ASP A 165 2.16 4.52 8.10
N VAL A 166 1.70 5.16 7.03
CA VAL A 166 2.41 5.22 5.74
C VAL A 166 3.37 6.41 5.64
N SER A 167 3.41 7.28 6.66
CA SER A 167 4.35 8.40 6.74
C SER A 167 5.82 8.02 6.52
N PRO A 168 6.28 6.79 6.86
CA PRO A 168 7.64 6.36 6.51
C PRO A 168 7.85 6.20 5.00
N PHE A 169 6.89 5.67 4.24
CA PHE A 169 7.05 5.36 2.80
C PHE A 169 7.12 6.61 1.93
N LEU A 170 6.35 7.63 2.29
CA LEU A 170 6.27 8.88 1.53
C LEU A 170 7.54 9.73 1.71
N LYS A 171 8.11 9.76 2.93
CA LYS A 171 9.41 10.37 3.23
C LYS A 171 10.57 9.84 2.37
N TYR A 172 10.55 8.57 1.97
CA TYR A 172 11.63 7.97 1.15
C TYR A 172 11.44 8.17 -0.35
N THR A 173 10.21 8.36 -0.84
CA THR A 173 9.97 8.59 -2.29
C THR A 173 10.17 10.06 -2.67
N MET A 174 10.08 10.96 -1.70
CA MET A 174 10.15 12.42 -1.87
C MET A 174 11.51 13.04 -1.51
N ALA A 175 12.44 12.24 -0.97
CA ALA A 175 13.79 12.70 -0.56
C ALA A 175 14.87 12.48 -1.63
N GLY A 176 14.49 12.06 -2.85
CA GLY A 176 15.37 11.92 -4.01
C GLY A 176 15.24 13.07 -4.99
#